data_AF-A0A7V5N3V2-F1
#
_entry.id   AF-A0A7V5N3V2-F1
#
_cell.length_a   1.000
_cell.length_b   1.000
_cell.length_c   1.000
_cell.angle_alpha   90.00
_cell.angle_beta   90.00
_cell.angle_gamma   90.00
#
_symmetry.space_group_name_H-M   'P 1'
#
loop_
_entity.id
_entity.type
_entity.pdbx_description
1 polymer ?
#
loop_
_entity_poly.entity_id
_entity_poly.type
_entity_poly.pdbx_seq_one_letter_code
_entity_poly.pdbx_strand_id
1 'polypeptide(L)'
;VCCGQPMKLCRENTVDASLEKHVPVLEHTQEGIKVKVGSVPHPMEEKHFIEWVELIVGDKAYRQFLKPGESPEAFFQVKAPQATAREYCNLHGVWKG
;
A
#
# COMPACT_ATOMS: atom_id res chain seq x y z
N VAL A 1 -8.40 -19.83 -10.62
CA VAL A 1 -9.16 -20.72 -9.72
C VAL A 1 -8.19 -21.26 -8.68
N CYS A 2 -8.55 -21.29 -7.41
CA CYS A 2 -7.77 -21.88 -6.33
C CYS A 2 -8.72 -22.59 -5.36
N CYS A 3 -8.31 -23.70 -4.74
CA CYS A 3 -9.15 -24.52 -3.86
C CYS A 3 -10.53 -24.86 -4.48
N GLY A 4 -10.57 -25.16 -5.79
CA GLY A 4 -11.80 -25.49 -6.52
C GLY A 4 -12.71 -24.30 -6.89
N GLN A 5 -12.42 -23.08 -6.45
CA GLN A 5 -13.29 -21.90 -6.63
C GLN A 5 -12.61 -20.72 -7.37
N PRO A 6 -13.39 -19.80 -7.97
CA PRO A 6 -12.88 -18.50 -8.39
C PRO A 6 -12.20 -17.78 -7.23
N MET A 7 -11.06 -17.12 -7.48
CA MET A 7 -10.41 -16.32 -6.45
C MET A 7 -11.15 -14.98 -6.31
N LYS A 8 -11.30 -14.51 -5.07
CA LYS A 8 -11.91 -13.20 -4.80
C LYS A 8 -11.04 -12.09 -5.41
N LEU A 9 -11.64 -11.25 -6.25
CA LEU A 9 -11.00 -10.01 -6.68
C LEU A 9 -10.97 -9.03 -5.49
N CYS A 10 -9.78 -8.76 -4.97
CA CYS A 10 -9.57 -7.76 -3.94
C CYS A 10 -9.60 -6.36 -4.59
N ARG A 11 -10.76 -5.70 -4.54
CA ARG A 11 -10.96 -4.34 -5.06
C ARG A 11 -10.52 -3.30 -4.05
N GLU A 12 -9.85 -2.26 -4.54
CA GLU A 12 -9.32 -1.18 -3.71
C GLU A 12 -10.43 -0.36 -3.04
N ASN A 13 -10.20 0.06 -1.79
CA ASN A 13 -11.09 0.95 -1.03
C ASN A 13 -12.54 0.42 -0.88
N THR A 14 -12.71 -0.91 -0.71
CA THR A 14 -14.03 -1.57 -0.59
C THR A 14 -14.31 -2.23 0.77
N VAL A 15 -13.39 -2.13 1.74
CA VAL A 15 -13.57 -2.65 3.11
C VAL A 15 -13.94 -1.51 4.04
N ASP A 16 -14.85 -1.74 4.99
CA ASP A 16 -15.18 -0.76 6.03
C ASP A 16 -14.09 -0.76 7.11
N ALA A 17 -13.15 0.20 7.01
CA ALA A 17 -12.03 0.38 7.92
C ALA A 17 -11.56 1.86 7.95
N SER A 18 -10.67 2.20 8.88
CA SER A 18 -10.15 3.56 9.09
C SER A 18 -9.40 4.09 7.86
N LEU A 19 -10.02 5.01 7.12
CA LEU A 19 -9.43 5.62 5.92
C LEU A 19 -8.07 6.25 6.22
N GLU A 20 -7.96 6.92 7.38
CA GLU A 20 -6.78 7.63 7.84
C GLU A 20 -5.59 6.71 8.17
N LYS A 21 -5.80 5.39 8.23
CA LYS A 21 -4.76 4.37 8.44
C LYS A 21 -4.46 3.50 7.22
N HIS A 22 -5.30 3.50 6.20
CA HIS A 22 -5.16 2.59 5.06
C HIS A 22 -4.98 3.32 3.72
N VAL A 23 -5.57 4.50 3.53
CA VAL A 23 -5.35 5.27 2.30
C VAL A 23 -3.88 5.72 2.24
N PRO A 24 -3.11 5.34 1.20
CA PRO A 24 -1.73 5.77 1.05
C PRO A 24 -1.59 7.30 0.92
N VAL A 25 -0.52 7.84 1.48
CA VAL A 25 -0.12 9.25 1.36
C VAL A 25 1.20 9.33 0.60
N LEU A 26 1.21 10.01 -0.54
CA LEU A 26 2.40 10.22 -1.37
C LEU A 26 3.10 11.53 -0.98
N GLU A 27 4.41 11.45 -0.75
CA GLU A 27 5.30 12.58 -0.44
C GLU A 27 6.41 12.62 -1.50
N HIS A 28 6.36 13.62 -2.38
CA HIS A 28 7.35 13.79 -3.44
C HIS A 28 8.59 14.51 -2.90
N THR A 29 9.77 13.91 -3.08
CA THR A 29 11.06 14.46 -2.60
C THR A 29 11.97 14.83 -3.77
N GLN A 30 13.14 15.42 -3.47
CA GLN A 30 14.17 15.68 -4.50
C GLN A 30 14.80 14.41 -5.07
N GLU A 31 14.63 13.25 -4.42
CA GLU A 31 15.27 11.98 -4.76
C GLU A 31 14.29 10.99 -5.39
N GLY A 32 13.01 11.02 -5.00
CA GLY A 32 11.99 10.09 -5.45
C GLY A 32 10.61 10.37 -4.84
N ILE A 33 9.82 9.32 -4.61
CA ILE A 33 8.51 9.40 -3.96
C ILE A 33 8.52 8.49 -2.74
N LYS A 34 8.17 9.04 -1.57
CA LYS A 34 7.89 8.28 -0.36
C LYS A 34 6.39 8.00 -0.29
N VAL A 35 6.01 6.78 0.04
CA VAL A 35 4.62 6.36 0.26
C VAL A 35 4.49 5.96 1.72
N LYS A 36 3.60 6.61 2.45
CA LYS A 36 3.21 6.25 3.82
C LYS A 36 1.84 5.59 3.80
N VAL A 37 1.63 4.56 4.61
CA VAL A 37 0.30 3.93 4.74
C VAL A 37 -0.43 4.56 5.93
N GLY A 38 -1.50 5.29 5.58
CA GLY A 38 -2.21 6.18 6.47
C GLY A 38 -1.59 7.58 6.58
N SER A 39 -2.45 8.57 6.83
CA SER A 39 -2.05 9.86 7.40
C SER A 39 -1.80 9.75 8.92
N VAL A 40 -2.40 8.74 9.56
CA VAL A 40 -2.02 8.18 10.85
C VAL A 40 -1.36 6.82 10.57
N PRO A 41 -0.13 6.54 11.06
CA PRO A 41 0.57 5.29 10.76
C PRO A 41 -0.25 4.03 11.06
N HIS A 42 -0.30 3.12 10.10
CA HIS A 42 -0.90 1.79 10.28
C HIS A 42 -0.10 0.93 11.27
N PRO A 43 -0.75 0.06 12.09
CA PRO A 43 -0.04 -0.95 12.90
C PRO A 43 0.84 -1.88 12.06
N MET A 44 1.95 -2.35 12.64
CA MET A 44 2.87 -3.30 11.97
C MET A 44 3.15 -4.48 12.89
N GLU A 45 2.09 -5.11 13.39
CA GLU A 45 2.12 -6.21 14.34
C GLU A 45 2.10 -7.56 13.62
N GLU A 46 2.60 -8.64 14.25
CA GLU A 46 2.68 -9.98 13.64
C GLU A 46 1.38 -10.51 13.00
N LYS A 47 0.23 -10.04 13.50
CA LYS A 47 -1.10 -10.45 13.06
C LYS A 47 -1.86 -9.35 12.32
N HIS A 48 -1.36 -8.12 12.31
CA HIS A 48 -2.00 -6.96 11.70
C HIS A 48 -0.94 -5.98 11.19
N PHE A 49 -0.60 -6.09 9.91
CA PHE A 49 0.46 -5.32 9.25
C PHE A 49 0.16 -5.11 7.76
N ILE A 50 0.93 -4.22 7.14
CA ILE A 50 0.96 -4.05 5.69
C ILE A 50 2.01 -5.00 5.12
N GLU A 51 1.62 -5.96 4.27
CA GLU A 51 2.60 -6.90 3.70
C GLU A 51 3.31 -6.32 2.45
N TRP A 52 2.70 -5.36 1.75
CA TRP A 52 3.35 -4.68 0.61
C TRP A 52 2.80 -3.27 0.36
N VAL A 53 3.65 -2.43 -0.23
CA VAL A 53 3.31 -1.10 -0.75
C VAL A 53 3.73 -1.04 -2.21
N GLU A 54 2.92 -0.43 -3.06
CA GLU A 54 3.12 -0.38 -4.51
C GLU A 54 2.95 1.03 -5.06
N LEU A 55 3.95 1.54 -5.77
CA LEU A 55 3.88 2.80 -6.51
C LEU A 55 3.62 2.52 -8.00
N ILE A 56 2.58 3.13 -8.55
CA ILE A 56 2.17 3.02 -9.95
C ILE A 56 2.47 4.35 -10.67
N VAL A 57 3.22 4.27 -11.76
CA VAL A 57 3.60 5.41 -12.61
C VAL A 57 3.44 5.01 -14.08
N GLY A 58 2.38 5.49 -14.73
CA GLY A 58 2.07 5.15 -16.11
C GLY A 58 1.82 3.66 -16.29
N ASP A 59 2.70 3.00 -17.07
CA ASP A 59 2.69 1.54 -17.32
C ASP A 59 3.43 0.72 -16.25
N LYS A 60 4.05 1.36 -15.25
CA LYS A 60 4.99 0.72 -14.32
C LYS A 60 4.38 0.56 -12.93
N ALA A 61 4.62 -0.59 -12.31
CA ALA A 61 4.37 -0.85 -10.90
C ALA A 61 5.69 -1.20 -10.20
N TYR A 62 6.00 -0.50 -9.12
CA TYR A 62 7.15 -0.73 -8.26
C TYR A 62 6.62 -1.21 -6.91
N ARG A 63 7.04 -2.38 -6.41
CA ARG A 63 6.50 -2.96 -5.18
C ARG A 63 7.59 -3.21 -4.14
N GLN A 64 7.39 -2.68 -2.94
CA GLN A 64 8.14 -3.02 -1.74
C GLN A 64 7.31 -3.98 -0.90
N PHE A 65 7.90 -5.08 -0.42
CA PHE A 65 7.30 -5.91 0.62
C PHE A 65 7.77 -5.41 1.99
N LEU A 66 6.89 -5.44 2.98
CA LEU A 66 7.17 -5.02 4.36
C LEU A 66 6.91 -6.19 5.33
N LYS A 67 7.42 -6.06 6.55
CA LYS A 67 7.29 -7.06 7.63
C LYS A 67 6.77 -6.43 8.93
N PRO A 68 6.18 -7.23 9.84
CA PRO A 68 5.95 -6.80 11.21
C PRO A 68 7.21 -6.19 11.85
N GLY A 69 7.03 -5.10 12.61
CA GLY A 69 8.10 -4.31 13.23
C GLY A 69 8.80 -3.29 12.31
N GLU A 70 8.58 -3.34 10.99
CA GLU A 70 9.06 -2.30 10.06
C GLU A 70 8.10 -1.09 10.06
N SER A 71 8.56 0.09 9.61
CA SER A 71 7.68 1.25 9.43
C SER A 71 6.66 1.00 8.31
N PRO A 72 5.40 1.50 8.42
CA PRO A 72 4.37 1.36 7.38
C PRO A 72 4.60 2.36 6.21
N GLU A 73 5.78 2.33 5.62
CA GLU A 73 6.18 3.22 4.53
C GLU A 73 7.22 2.59 3.59
N ALA A 74 7.23 3.02 2.33
CA ALA A 74 8.21 2.63 1.32
C ALA A 74 8.74 3.87 0.58
N PHE A 75 10.02 3.86 0.22
CA PHE A 75 10.62 4.89 -0.62
C PHE A 75 11.01 4.32 -1.98
N PHE A 76 10.59 4.98 -3.04
CA PHE A 76 10.89 4.60 -4.42
C PHE A 76 11.69 5.73 -5.08
N GLN A 77 12.88 5.41 -5.60
CA GLN A 77 13.75 6.36 -6.29
C GLN A 77 13.25 6.63 -7.73
N VAL A 78 12.00 7.06 -7.83
CA VAL A 78 11.24 7.28 -9.07
C VAL A 78 10.77 8.73 -9.08
N LYS A 79 11.09 9.47 -10.14
CA LYS A 79 10.68 10.87 -10.31
C LYS A 79 9.54 10.96 -11.30
N ALA A 80 8.34 11.24 -10.81
CA ALA A 80 7.13 11.40 -11.60
C ALA A 80 6.31 12.60 -11.10
N PRO A 81 5.68 13.40 -12.00
CA PRO A 81 4.79 14.49 -11.61
C PRO A 81 3.39 14.00 -11.21
N GLN A 82 3.03 12.77 -11.61
CA GLN A 82 1.82 12.07 -11.23
C GLN A 82 2.18 10.62 -10.93
N ALA A 83 1.64 10.10 -9.83
CA ALA A 83 1.75 8.72 -9.44
C ALA A 83 0.49 8.34 -8.65
N THR A 84 0.32 7.05 -8.42
CA THR A 84 -0.70 6.48 -7.54
C THR A 84 -0.01 5.48 -6.63
N ALA A 85 -0.40 5.40 -5.38
CA ALA A 85 0.03 4.34 -4.49
C ALA A 85 -1.10 3.33 -4.25
N ARG A 86 -0.72 2.06 -4.06
CA ARG A 86 -1.56 1.04 -3.42
C ARG A 86 -0.86 0.47 -2.21
N GLU A 87 -1.66 0.03 -1.26
CA GLU A 87 -1.20 -0.74 -0.10
C GLU A 87 -2.13 -1.94 0.14
N TYR A 88 -1.78 -2.78 1.11
CA TYR A 88 -2.07 -4.22 1.13
C TYR A 88 -2.00 -4.66 2.61
N CYS A 89 -3.06 -4.30 3.36
CA CYS A 89 -3.24 -4.69 4.75
C CYS A 89 -3.75 -6.14 4.85
N ASN A 90 -3.07 -6.98 5.64
CA ASN A 90 -3.38 -8.41 5.74
C ASN A 90 -4.80 -8.71 6.28
N LEU A 91 -5.40 -7.78 7.04
CA LEU A 91 -6.77 -7.89 7.55
C LEU A 91 -7.80 -7.05 6.76
N HIS A 92 -7.42 -5.85 6.30
CA HIS A 92 -8.35 -4.89 5.71
C HIS A 92 -8.24 -4.75 4.18
N GLY A 93 -7.44 -5.59 3.53
CA GLY A 93 -7.41 -5.72 2.08
C GLY A 93 -6.56 -4.65 1.38
N VAL A 94 -6.98 -4.28 0.17
CA VAL A 94 -6.21 -3.39 -0.72
C VAL A 94 -6.77 -1.97 -0.65
N TRP A 95 -5.88 -0.98 -0.57
CA TRP A 95 -6.26 0.43 -0.60
C TRP A 95 -5.42 1.21 -1.62
N LYS A 96 -5.90 2.40 -2.00
CA LYS A 96 -5.38 3.23 -3.09
C LYS A 96 -5.49 4.71 -2.77
N GLY A 97 -4.41 5.45 -3.07
CA GLY A 97 -4.27 6.91 -2.99
C GLY A 97 -3.63 7.48 -4.25
#